data_AF-A0A9P1HMV9-F1
#
_entry.id   AF-A0A9P1HMV9-F1
#
_cell.length_a   1.000
_cell.length_b   1.000
_cell.length_c   1.000
_cell.angle_alpha   90.00
_cell.angle_beta   90.00
_cell.angle_gamma   90.00
#
_symmetry.space_group_name_H-M   'P 1'
#
loop_
_entity.id
_entity.type
_entity.pdbx_description
1 polymer ?
#
loop_
_entity_poly.entity_id
_entity_poly.type
_entity_poly.pdbx_seq_one_letter_code
_entity_poly.pdbx_strand_id
1 'polypeptide(L)'
;MPTHLSYSSGPVIAMRVRGDVRAALGSSKLWPLPVNNIVENDVNEPSIRQRLSLSDVRNVAHTSDAEFAAKELAIFEPFESPMTLLDQILSEQIVHKSTAQELHMSN
;
A
#
# COMPACT_ATOMS: atom_id res chain seq x y z
N MET A 1 -10.02 -26.63 -8.38
CA MET A 1 -8.57 -26.49 -8.16
C MET A 1 -8.34 -25.17 -7.44
N PRO A 2 -7.92 -25.14 -6.16
CA PRO A 2 -7.60 -23.88 -5.52
C PRO A 2 -6.25 -23.39 -6.07
N THR A 3 -6.26 -22.26 -6.77
CA THR A 3 -5.06 -21.60 -7.26
C THR A 3 -4.32 -20.99 -6.08
N HIS A 4 -3.29 -21.67 -5.61
CA HIS A 4 -2.32 -21.13 -4.65
C HIS A 4 -1.60 -19.95 -5.33
N LEU A 5 -2.09 -18.74 -5.15
CA LEU A 5 -1.33 -17.53 -5.44
C LEU A 5 -0.19 -17.50 -4.41
N SER A 6 1.00 -17.92 -4.82
CA SER A 6 2.20 -17.79 -4.00
C SER A 6 2.58 -16.31 -3.97
N TYR A 7 2.13 -15.57 -2.96
CA TYR A 7 2.59 -14.21 -2.64
C TYR A 7 4.02 -14.20 -2.05
N SER A 8 4.74 -15.32 -2.12
CA SER A 8 6.00 -15.57 -1.43
C SER A 8 7.24 -15.13 -2.21
N SER A 9 7.11 -14.43 -3.35
CA SER A 9 8.25 -14.02 -4.16
C SER A 9 9.03 -12.83 -3.58
N GLY A 10 8.51 -12.18 -2.53
CA GLY A 10 9.14 -11.04 -1.89
C GLY A 10 8.38 -10.57 -0.65
N PRO A 11 8.93 -9.61 0.10
CA PRO A 11 8.25 -9.02 1.26
C PRO A 11 6.98 -8.27 0.83
N VAL A 12 6.00 -8.22 1.73
CA VAL A 12 4.75 -7.47 1.54
C VAL A 12 4.55 -6.49 2.70
N ILE A 13 3.90 -5.36 2.41
CA ILE A 13 3.51 -4.37 3.42
C ILE A 13 2.02 -4.56 3.69
N ALA A 14 1.67 -4.98 4.91
CA ALA A 14 0.29 -5.03 5.38
C ALA A 14 -0.03 -3.72 6.15
N MET A 15 -1.18 -3.12 5.87
CA MET A 15 -1.57 -1.84 6.48
C MET A 15 -3.06 -1.80 6.79
N ARG A 16 -3.41 -1.17 7.92
CA ARG A 16 -4.79 -0.82 8.26
C ARG A 16 -5.02 0.65 7.90
N VAL A 17 -5.91 0.90 6.97
CA VAL A 17 -6.22 2.25 6.48
C VAL A 17 -7.69 2.58 6.74
N ARG A 18 -7.98 3.86 7.03
CA ARG A 18 -9.35 4.38 7.13
C ARG A 18 -9.69 5.17 5.87
N GLY A 19 -10.87 4.94 5.30
CA GLY A 19 -11.35 5.64 4.10
C GLY A 19 -11.71 4.68 2.97
N ASP A 20 -12.11 5.23 1.82
CA ASP A 20 -12.44 4.45 0.61
C ASP A 20 -11.17 4.10 -0.17
N VAL A 21 -10.45 3.09 0.34
CA VAL A 21 -9.23 2.57 -0.28
C VAL A 21 -9.53 1.95 -1.64
N ARG A 22 -10.73 1.38 -1.84
CA ARG A 22 -11.10 0.72 -3.07
C ARG A 22 -11.27 1.71 -4.22
N ALA A 23 -11.83 2.89 -3.95
CA ALA A 23 -11.87 3.98 -4.92
C ALA A 23 -10.46 4.44 -5.32
N ALA A 24 -9.56 4.61 -4.36
CA ALA A 24 -8.18 5.05 -4.62
C ALA A 24 -7.35 4.01 -5.40
N LEU A 25 -7.47 2.71 -5.07
CA LEU A 25 -6.80 1.64 -5.79
C LEU A 25 -7.40 1.43 -7.19
N GLY A 26 -8.72 1.54 -7.31
CA GLY A 26 -9.47 1.23 -8.51
C GLY A 26 -9.63 -0.28 -8.75
N SER A 27 -10.20 -0.61 -9.91
CA SER A 27 -10.56 -1.98 -10.28
C SER A 27 -9.37 -2.95 -10.24
N SER A 28 -9.64 -4.21 -9.84
CA SER A 28 -8.65 -5.30 -9.93
C SER A 28 -8.39 -5.72 -11.38
N LYS A 29 -9.33 -5.40 -12.29
CA LYS A 29 -9.18 -5.54 -13.75
C LYS A 29 -8.78 -4.20 -14.35
N LEU A 30 -7.67 -4.18 -15.09
CA LEU A 30 -7.17 -2.99 -15.79
C LEU A 30 -7.92 -2.73 -17.10
N TRP A 31 -8.56 -3.76 -17.66
CA TRP A 31 -9.35 -3.67 -18.89
C TRP A 31 -10.79 -4.22 -18.72
N PRO A 32 -11.80 -3.64 -19.39
CA PRO A 32 -11.75 -2.37 -20.12
C PRO A 32 -11.43 -1.21 -19.18
N LEU A 33 -10.72 -0.20 -19.70
CA LEU A 33 -10.59 1.05 -18.96
C LEU A 33 -12.01 1.55 -18.64
N PRO A 34 -12.29 1.97 -17.39
CA PRO A 34 -13.59 2.50 -17.03
C PRO A 34 -13.94 3.64 -18.00
N VAL A 35 -14.99 3.44 -18.79
CA VAL A 35 -15.41 4.38 -19.84
C VAL A 35 -15.71 5.77 -19.24
N ASN A 36 -16.04 5.81 -17.96
CA ASN A 36 -16.33 7.03 -17.18
C ASN A 36 -15.07 7.87 -16.86
N ASN A 37 -13.87 7.32 -17.04
CA ASN A 37 -12.59 8.05 -16.89
C ASN A 37 -12.03 8.49 -18.27
N ILE A 38 -12.77 8.20 -19.34
CA ILE A 38 -12.52 8.65 -20.72
C ILE A 38 -13.75 9.45 -21.18
N VAL A 39 -14.29 10.29 -20.30
CA VAL A 39 -15.15 11.38 -20.75
C VAL A 39 -14.21 12.54 -21.01
N GLU A 40 -14.01 12.84 -22.28
CA GLU A 40 -13.38 14.07 -22.74
C GLU A 40 -13.96 15.23 -21.90
N ASN A 41 -13.14 15.79 -21.00
CA ASN A 41 -13.43 16.90 -20.06
C ASN A 41 -13.73 16.58 -18.58
N ASP A 42 -13.63 15.33 -18.09
CA ASP A 42 -13.63 15.08 -16.63
C ASP A 42 -12.42 14.22 -16.22
N VAL A 43 -11.38 14.91 -15.75
CA VAL A 43 -10.08 14.32 -15.38
C VAL A 43 -10.21 13.67 -14.00
N ASN A 44 -10.92 12.54 -13.92
CA ASN A 44 -10.72 11.65 -12.79
C ASN A 44 -9.29 11.10 -12.90
N GLU A 45 -8.43 11.48 -11.95
CA GLU A 45 -7.06 10.99 -11.90
C GLU A 45 -7.04 9.46 -12.01
N PRO A 46 -6.16 8.87 -12.83
CA PRO A 46 -6.10 7.43 -12.98
C PRO A 46 -5.77 6.79 -11.63
N SER A 47 -6.46 5.70 -11.31
CA SER A 47 -6.29 5.02 -10.03
C SER A 47 -4.86 4.47 -9.85
N ILE A 48 -4.48 4.12 -8.62
CA ILE A 48 -3.14 3.58 -8.35
C ILE A 48 -2.83 2.38 -9.25
N ARG A 49 -3.78 1.45 -9.41
CA ARG A 49 -3.61 0.27 -10.27
C ARG A 49 -3.46 0.63 -11.74
N GLN A 50 -4.22 1.61 -12.23
CA GLN A 50 -4.11 2.08 -13.61
C GLN A 50 -2.76 2.76 -13.91
N ARG A 51 -2.19 3.44 -12.91
CA ARG A 51 -0.91 4.14 -13.04
C ARG A 51 0.29 3.22 -12.92
N LEU A 52 0.22 2.22 -12.04
CA LEU A 52 1.39 1.47 -11.57
C LEU A 52 1.38 -0.01 -11.94
N SER A 53 0.30 -0.54 -12.52
CA SER A 53 0.22 -1.94 -12.95
C SER A 53 0.13 -2.09 -14.46
N LEU A 54 0.77 -3.16 -14.94
CA LEU A 54 0.71 -3.59 -16.34
C LEU A 54 -0.16 -4.85 -16.54
N SER A 55 -0.64 -5.50 -15.46
CA SER A 55 -1.49 -6.69 -15.57
C SER A 55 -2.37 -6.92 -14.33
N ASP A 56 -3.55 -7.49 -14.54
CA ASP A 56 -4.52 -7.79 -13.48
C ASP A 56 -3.95 -8.69 -12.35
N VAL A 57 -3.00 -9.56 -12.69
CA VAL A 57 -2.37 -10.51 -11.77
C VAL A 57 -1.15 -9.94 -11.03
N ARG A 58 -0.71 -8.73 -11.40
CA ARG A 58 0.37 -7.97 -10.74
C ARG A 58 -0.12 -6.54 -10.50
N ASN A 59 -1.27 -6.42 -9.84
CA ASN A 59 -1.99 -5.17 -9.66
C ASN A 59 -1.52 -4.32 -8.45
N VAL A 60 -0.24 -4.44 -8.07
CA VAL A 60 0.48 -3.62 -7.07
C VAL A 60 -0.02 -3.72 -5.62
N ALA A 61 -1.32 -3.78 -5.38
CA ALA A 61 -1.92 -3.76 -4.06
C ALA A 61 -3.22 -4.56 -3.98
N HIS A 62 -3.44 -5.17 -2.82
CA HIS A 62 -4.70 -5.80 -2.42
C HIS A 62 -5.44 -4.88 -1.43
N THR A 63 -6.77 -4.95 -1.43
CA THR A 63 -7.61 -4.37 -0.38
C THR A 63 -8.68 -5.37 -0.03
N SER A 64 -8.96 -5.51 1.26
CA SER A 64 -10.07 -6.31 1.73
C SER A 64 -11.39 -5.74 1.22
N ASP A 65 -12.35 -6.63 0.95
CA ASP A 65 -13.75 -6.22 0.93
C ASP A 65 -14.21 -5.99 2.38
N ALA A 66 -15.14 -5.05 2.58
CA ALA A 66 -15.44 -4.48 3.91
C ALA A 66 -15.81 -5.53 4.98
N GLU A 67 -16.54 -6.57 4.58
CA GLU A 67 -16.97 -7.69 5.43
C GLU A 67 -15.84 -8.65 5.84
N PHE A 68 -14.71 -8.65 5.12
CA PHE A 68 -13.56 -9.50 5.40
C PHE A 68 -12.39 -8.75 6.03
N ALA A 69 -12.41 -7.42 6.07
CA ALA A 69 -11.29 -6.60 6.53
C ALA A 69 -10.76 -7.00 7.93
N ALA A 70 -11.65 -7.24 8.89
CA ALA A 70 -11.24 -7.66 10.24
C ALA A 70 -10.57 -9.04 10.25
N LYS A 71 -11.07 -9.97 9.42
CA LYS A 71 -10.51 -11.34 9.33
C LYS A 71 -9.17 -11.33 8.60
N GLU A 72 -9.05 -10.58 7.51
CA GLU A 72 -7.80 -10.45 6.76
C GLU A 72 -6.72 -9.77 7.60
N LEU A 73 -7.06 -8.74 8.39
CA LEU A 73 -6.11 -8.08 9.28
C LEU A 73 -5.56 -9.04 10.34
N ALA A 74 -6.42 -9.89 10.91
CA ALA A 74 -6.02 -10.85 11.93
C ALA A 74 -5.00 -11.91 11.44
N ILE A 75 -4.89 -12.15 10.14
CA ILE A 75 -3.86 -13.05 9.56
C ILE A 75 -2.45 -12.48 9.75
N PHE A 76 -2.35 -11.15 9.85
CA PHE A 76 -1.11 -10.43 10.08
C PHE A 76 -0.90 -10.09 11.56
N GLU A 77 -1.63 -10.73 12.48
CA GLU A 77 -1.36 -10.65 13.93
C GLU A 77 -0.77 -11.99 14.40
N PRO A 78 0.29 -12.00 15.25
CA PRO A 78 0.71 -10.94 16.15
C PRO A 78 2.00 -10.27 15.64
N PHE A 79 1.95 -9.56 14.51
CA PHE A 79 3.01 -8.57 14.27
C PHE A 79 2.77 -7.39 15.22
N GLU A 80 3.84 -6.86 15.81
CA GLU A 80 3.77 -5.70 16.70
C GLU A 80 2.93 -4.60 16.05
N SER A 81 2.20 -3.84 16.89
CA SER A 81 1.40 -2.71 16.43
C SER A 81 2.18 -1.91 15.39
N PRO A 82 1.62 -1.61 14.21
CA PRO A 82 2.31 -0.83 13.19
C PRO A 82 2.83 0.51 13.74
N MET A 83 2.22 1.03 14.81
CA MET A 83 2.72 2.20 15.54
C MET A 83 4.08 1.96 16.19
N THR A 84 4.31 0.79 16.78
CA THR A 84 5.59 0.42 17.38
C THR A 84 6.71 0.36 16.33
N LEU A 85 6.43 -0.23 15.16
CA LEU A 85 7.37 -0.25 14.04
C LEU A 85 7.59 1.14 13.42
N LEU A 86 6.52 1.94 13.27
CA LEU A 86 6.62 3.31 12.77
C LEU A 86 7.42 4.19 13.72
N ASP A 87 7.21 4.07 15.03
CA ASP A 87 7.97 4.78 16.05
C ASP A 87 9.45 4.37 16.03
N GLN A 88 9.76 3.09 15.80
CA GLN A 88 11.14 2.62 15.60
C GLN A 88 11.77 3.25 14.34
N ILE A 89 11.10 3.18 13.19
CA ILE A 89 11.63 3.75 11.94
C ILE A 89 11.84 5.27 12.07
N LEU A 90 10.88 5.98 12.66
CA LEU A 90 10.95 7.43 12.84
C LEU A 90 12.01 7.83 13.88
N SER A 91 12.19 7.05 14.94
CA SER A 91 13.24 7.30 15.94
C SER A 91 14.64 7.03 15.39
N GLU A 92 14.84 5.97 14.58
CA GLU A 92 16.10 5.71 13.89
C GLU A 92 16.50 6.83 12.92
N GLN A 93 15.53 7.44 12.22
CA GLN A 93 15.79 8.59 11.35
C GLN A 93 16.16 9.87 12.11
N ILE A 94 15.67 10.06 13.34
CA ILE A 94 16.01 11.20 14.18
C ILE A 94 17.44 11.06 14.71
N VAL A 95 17.84 9.86 15.13
CA VAL A 95 19.21 9.58 15.61
C VAL A 95 20.24 9.87 14.49
N HIS A 96 20.00 9.40 13.27
CA HIS A 96 20.92 9.66 12.15
C HIS A 96 21.04 11.14 11.76
N LYS A 97 19.98 11.95 11.93
CA LYS A 97 20.05 13.40 11.71
C LYS A 97 20.80 14.13 12.82
N SER A 98 20.64 13.69 14.08
CA SER A 98 21.33 14.29 15.23
C SER A 98 22.85 14.05 15.17
N THR A 99 23.28 12.84 14.84
CA THR A 99 24.72 12.51 14.76
C THR A 99 25.42 13.22 13.59
N ALA A 100 24.71 13.46 12.48
CA ALA A 100 25.25 14.22 11.35
C ALA A 100 25.40 15.72 11.64
N GLN A 101 24.59 16.29 12.53
CA GLN A 101 24.68 17.70 12.92
C GLN A 101 25.79 17.96 13.94
N GLU A 102 26.05 17.03 14.87
CA GLU A 102 27.13 17.20 15.87
C GLU A 102 28.55 17.11 15.26
N LEU A 103 28.72 16.29 14.21
CA LEU A 103 30.00 16.19 13.48
C LEU A 103 30.34 17.45 12.67
N HIS A 104 29.35 18.29 12.32
CA HIS A 104 29.58 19.49 11.53
C HIS A 104 29.89 20.74 12.38
N MET A 105 29.67 20.70 13.69
CA MET A 105 29.93 21.80 14.64
C MET A 105 31.23 21.66 15.43
N SER A 106 32.01 20.60 15.19
CA SER A 106 33.27 20.32 15.91
C SER A 106 34.54 20.44 15.06
N ASN A 107 34.50 21.19 13.93
CA ASN A 107 35.68 21.57 13.15
C ASN A 107 35.95 23.07 13.26
#